data_AF-A0A5E4IKV1-F1
#
_entry.id   AF-A0A5E4IKV1-F1
#
_cell.length_a   1.000
_cell.length_b   1.000
_cell.length_c   1.000
_cell.angle_alpha   90.00
_cell.angle_beta   90.00
_cell.angle_gamma   90.00
#
_symmetry.space_group_name_H-M   'P 1'
#
loop_
_entity.id
_entity.type
_entity.pdbx_description
1 polymer ?
#
loop_
_entity_poly.entity_id
_entity_poly.type
_entity_poly.pdbx_seq_one_letter_code
_entity_poly.pdbx_strand_id
1 'polypeptide(L)'
;MRLALAILAIIMLVSCVFGEVYFEVNDITMTLIGGDALFELNYTLDSFAKLYVLALGAGYIEPDLVSLFKSYGDVKTIRADSNSAALLVKGAGKNNSGYYLFDSSPLGERVAKFTVVYPGGLSRTFHNVTSTPNVFYAIK
;
A
#
# COMPACT_ATOMS: atom_id res chain seq x y z
N MET A 1 -6.27 -4.73 -41.55
CA MET A 1 -6.84 -5.65 -40.54
C MET A 1 -5.79 -6.52 -39.85
N ARG A 2 -4.85 -7.16 -40.57
CA ARG A 2 -3.79 -8.00 -39.96
C ARG A 2 -2.81 -7.24 -39.05
N LEU A 3 -2.44 -5.99 -39.41
CA LEU A 3 -1.54 -5.16 -38.60
C LEU A 3 -2.19 -4.71 -37.27
N ALA A 4 -3.47 -4.32 -37.30
CA ALA A 4 -4.22 -3.92 -36.12
C ALA A 4 -4.44 -5.09 -35.15
N LEU A 5 -4.66 -6.31 -35.67
CA LEU A 5 -4.78 -7.52 -34.86
C LEU A 5 -3.44 -7.88 -34.21
N ALA A 6 -2.32 -7.69 -34.92
CA ALA A 6 -0.98 -7.91 -34.37
C ALA A 6 -0.64 -6.89 -33.27
N ILE A 7 -0.99 -5.62 -33.45
CA ILE A 7 -0.80 -4.58 -32.43
C ILE A 7 -1.66 -4.87 -31.19
N LEU A 8 -2.92 -5.28 -31.37
CA LEU A 8 -3.81 -5.65 -30.25
C LEU A 8 -3.30 -6.90 -29.50
N ALA A 9 -2.77 -7.88 -30.22
CA ALA A 9 -2.18 -9.08 -29.63
C ALA A 9 -0.87 -8.77 -28.87
N ILE A 10 -0.05 -7.86 -29.38
CA ILE A 10 1.17 -7.38 -28.69
C ILE A 10 0.78 -6.63 -27.40
N ILE A 11 -0.26 -5.78 -27.43
CA ILE A 11 -0.76 -5.09 -26.24
C ILE A 11 -1.29 -6.07 -25.18
N MET A 12 -2.01 -7.13 -25.59
CA MET A 12 -2.46 -8.20 -24.67
C MET A 12 -1.32 -9.08 -24.13
N LEU A 13 -0.27 -9.30 -24.92
CA LEU A 13 0.92 -10.04 -24.48
C LEU A 13 1.72 -9.22 -23.45
N VAL A 14 1.83 -7.91 -23.65
CA VAL A 14 2.47 -6.99 -22.71
C VAL A 14 1.75 -7.03 -21.35
N SER A 15 0.42 -7.01 -21.30
CA SER A 15 -0.31 -7.08 -20.03
C SER A 15 -0.19 -8.43 -19.29
N CYS A 16 0.26 -9.50 -19.96
CA CYS A 16 0.43 -10.83 -19.37
C CYS A 16 1.85 -11.10 -18.85
N VAL A 17 2.86 -10.33 -19.28
CA VAL A 17 4.28 -10.58 -18.96
C VAL A 17 4.77 -9.80 -17.73
N PHE A 18 4.08 -8.74 -17.32
CA PHE A 18 4.51 -7.94 -16.17
C PHE A 18 3.91 -8.42 -14.84
N GLY A 19 4.22 -9.67 -14.48
CA GLY A 19 3.89 -10.23 -13.16
C GLY A 19 4.93 -9.97 -12.07
N GLU A 20 5.99 -9.19 -12.36
CA GLU A 20 7.08 -8.96 -11.42
C GLU A 20 7.06 -7.52 -10.90
N VAL A 21 6.63 -7.39 -9.66
CA VAL A 21 6.83 -6.30 -8.70
C VAL A 21 7.60 -5.08 -9.25
N TYR A 22 6.86 -4.05 -9.67
CA TYR A 22 7.40 -2.80 -10.23
C TYR A 22 8.06 -1.87 -9.19
N PHE A 23 7.79 -2.12 -7.91
CA PHE A 23 8.32 -1.36 -6.79
C PHE A 23 8.51 -2.28 -5.59
N GLU A 24 9.59 -2.11 -4.86
CA GLU A 24 9.86 -2.83 -3.61
C GLU A 24 9.51 -1.93 -2.43
N VAL A 25 8.59 -2.37 -1.56
CA VAL A 25 8.25 -1.64 -0.33
C VAL A 25 9.33 -1.88 0.72
N ASN A 26 10.09 -0.83 1.00
CA ASN A 26 11.17 -0.85 1.97
C ASN A 26 10.62 -0.81 3.40
N ASP A 27 9.71 0.14 3.65
CA ASP A 27 9.09 0.32 4.94
C ASP A 27 7.68 0.90 4.85
N ILE A 28 6.90 0.58 5.88
CA ILE A 28 5.55 1.09 6.09
C ILE A 28 5.45 1.67 7.49
N THR A 29 4.85 2.84 7.61
CA THR A 29 4.42 3.43 8.87
C THR A 29 2.89 3.51 8.91
N MET A 30 2.27 2.85 9.88
CA MET A 30 0.83 2.86 10.14
C MET A 30 0.56 3.76 11.34
N THR A 31 -0.02 4.94 11.10
CA THR A 31 -0.46 5.86 12.14
C THR A 31 -1.94 5.64 12.44
N LEU A 32 -2.25 5.31 13.70
CA LEU A 32 -3.62 5.05 14.13
C LEU A 32 -4.34 6.37 14.43
N ILE A 33 -5.51 6.59 13.81
CA ILE A 33 -6.28 7.84 13.90
C ILE A 33 -7.74 7.49 14.16
N GLY A 34 -8.11 7.33 15.43
CA GLY A 34 -9.45 6.84 15.77
C GLY A 34 -9.67 5.41 15.26
N GLY A 35 -10.78 5.20 14.56
CA GLY A 35 -11.05 3.93 13.87
C GLY A 35 -10.36 3.81 12.51
N ASP A 36 -9.62 4.83 12.08
CA ASP A 36 -8.94 4.87 10.78
C ASP A 36 -7.43 4.60 10.95
N ALA A 37 -6.76 4.31 9.83
CA ALA A 37 -5.32 4.15 9.78
C ALA A 37 -4.74 4.88 8.57
N LEU A 38 -3.72 5.71 8.80
CA LEU A 38 -2.91 6.31 7.76
C LEU A 38 -1.66 5.45 7.55
N PHE A 39 -1.49 4.94 6.34
CA PHE A 39 -0.31 4.19 5.93
C PHE A 39 0.59 5.06 5.08
N GLU A 40 1.80 5.30 5.55
CA GLU A 40 2.87 5.96 4.81
C GLU A 40 3.87 4.90 4.37
N LEU A 41 4.10 4.80 3.07
CA LEU A 41 4.97 3.80 2.46
C LEU A 41 6.19 4.50 1.89
N ASN A 42 7.36 3.89 2.08
CA ASN A 42 8.56 4.20 1.32
C ASN A 42 8.92 2.99 0.45
N TYR A 43 9.16 3.23 -0.83
CA TYR A 43 9.43 2.18 -1.80
C TYR A 43 10.47 2.61 -2.82
N THR A 44 11.02 1.63 -3.53
CA THR A 44 11.94 1.84 -4.63
C THR A 44 11.36 1.26 -5.91
N LEU A 45 11.16 2.14 -6.90
CA LEU A 45 10.75 1.74 -8.24
C LEU A 45 11.90 1.08 -8.99
N ASP A 46 11.59 0.06 -9.78
CA ASP A 46 12.51 -0.49 -10.77
C ASP A 46 12.80 0.54 -11.89
N SER A 47 13.78 0.26 -12.76
CA SER A 47 14.19 1.20 -13.82
C SER A 47 13.10 1.48 -14.86
N PHE A 48 12.23 0.52 -15.17
CA PHE A 48 11.13 0.70 -16.11
C PHE A 48 9.97 1.47 -15.48
N ALA A 49 9.58 1.10 -14.25
CA ALA A 49 8.60 1.79 -13.45
C ALA A 49 8.97 3.26 -13.23
N LYS A 50 10.25 3.56 -12.97
CA LYS A 50 10.77 4.94 -12.93
C LYS A 50 10.52 5.69 -14.22
N LEU A 51 10.78 5.06 -15.37
CA LEU A 51 10.54 5.69 -16.68
C LEU A 51 9.05 5.96 -16.91
N TYR A 52 8.17 5.03 -16.55
CA TYR A 52 6.73 5.21 -16.67
C TYR A 52 6.22 6.31 -15.74
N VAL A 53 6.66 6.34 -14.47
CA VAL A 53 6.31 7.41 -13.53
C VAL A 53 6.82 8.77 -14.01
N LEU A 54 8.01 8.83 -14.62
CA LEU A 54 8.54 10.07 -15.20
C LEU A 54 7.67 10.57 -16.37
N ALA A 55 7.20 9.66 -17.22
CA ALA A 55 6.41 9.99 -18.40
C ALA A 55 4.92 10.28 -18.10
N LEU A 56 4.34 9.54 -17.16
CA LEU A 56 2.89 9.51 -16.89
C LEU A 56 2.50 10.09 -15.52
N GLY A 57 3.48 10.35 -14.66
CA GLY A 57 3.27 10.74 -13.26
C GLY A 57 3.10 9.55 -12.31
N ALA A 58 3.13 9.83 -11.01
CA ALA A 58 3.01 8.82 -9.95
C ALA A 58 1.61 8.17 -9.87
N GLY A 59 0.59 8.77 -10.48
CA GLY A 59 -0.74 8.16 -10.59
C GLY A 59 -0.74 6.82 -11.35
N TYR A 60 0.31 6.53 -12.14
CA TYR A 60 0.47 5.24 -12.82
C TYR A 60 0.57 4.05 -11.85
N ILE A 61 1.28 4.23 -10.72
CA ILE A 61 1.51 3.16 -9.72
C ILE A 61 0.48 3.15 -8.58
N GLU A 62 -0.39 4.17 -8.53
CA GLU A 62 -1.39 4.31 -7.48
C GLU A 62 -2.33 3.08 -7.33
N PRO A 63 -2.84 2.46 -8.42
CA PRO A 63 -3.67 1.26 -8.31
C PRO A 63 -2.96 0.10 -7.62
N ASP A 64 -1.67 -0.09 -7.89
CA ASP A 64 -0.87 -1.16 -7.31
C ASP A 64 -0.59 -0.89 -5.83
N LEU A 65 -0.31 0.36 -5.46
CA LEU A 65 -0.15 0.79 -4.05
C LEU A 65 -1.44 0.54 -3.25
N VAL A 66 -2.61 0.87 -3.81
CA VAL A 66 -3.91 0.58 -3.19
C VAL A 66 -4.13 -0.93 -3.05
N SER A 67 -3.68 -1.72 -4.03
CA SER A 67 -3.86 -3.18 -4.03
C SER A 67 -3.15 -3.89 -2.86
N LEU A 68 -2.09 -3.30 -2.30
CA LEU A 68 -1.43 -3.81 -1.08
C LEU A 68 -2.36 -3.86 0.12
N PHE A 69 -3.37 -2.99 0.14
CA PHE A 69 -4.35 -2.83 1.21
C PHE A 69 -5.75 -3.27 0.77
N LYS A 70 -5.87 -4.05 -0.31
CA LYS A 70 -7.17 -4.53 -0.85
C LYS A 70 -8.02 -5.33 0.13
N SER A 71 -7.42 -5.82 1.21
CA SER A 71 -8.07 -6.53 2.31
C SER A 71 -8.91 -5.59 3.19
N TYR A 72 -8.69 -4.27 3.10
CA TYR A 72 -9.51 -3.25 3.73
C TYR A 72 -10.61 -2.77 2.77
N GLY A 73 -11.75 -2.38 3.32
CA GLY A 73 -12.93 -2.02 2.52
C GLY A 73 -12.91 -0.62 1.90
N ASP A 74 -12.25 0.35 2.54
CA ASP A 74 -12.20 1.75 2.08
C ASP A 74 -10.77 2.27 2.18
N VAL A 75 -10.06 2.26 1.05
CA VAL A 75 -8.69 2.73 0.90
C VAL A 75 -8.70 3.94 -0.02
N LYS A 76 -8.16 5.06 0.46
CA LYS A 76 -8.07 6.31 -0.29
C LYS A 76 -6.62 6.78 -0.37
N THR A 77 -6.14 7.03 -1.59
CA THR A 77 -4.86 7.70 -1.79
C THR A 77 -4.94 9.16 -1.35
N ILE A 78 -4.03 9.54 -0.47
CA ILE A 78 -3.81 10.94 -0.07
C ILE A 78 -2.70 11.55 -0.92
N ARG A 79 -1.64 10.78 -1.17
CA ARG A 79 -0.49 11.17 -1.99
C ARG A 79 0.20 9.95 -2.56
N ALA A 80 0.67 10.04 -3.80
CA ALA A 80 1.60 9.08 -4.39
C ALA A 80 2.68 9.86 -5.14
N ASP A 81 3.94 9.53 -4.88
CA ASP A 81 5.12 10.15 -5.50
C ASP A 81 5.99 9.07 -6.18
N SER A 82 7.26 9.36 -6.48
CA SER A 82 8.15 8.38 -7.12
C SER A 82 8.85 7.42 -6.14
N ASN A 83 8.79 7.71 -4.84
CA ASN A 83 9.50 6.94 -3.80
C ASN A 83 8.68 6.78 -2.51
N SER A 84 7.52 7.42 -2.42
CA SER A 84 6.68 7.38 -1.23
C SER A 84 5.22 7.52 -1.59
N ALA A 85 4.35 7.05 -0.70
CA ALA A 85 2.91 7.22 -0.81
C ALA A 85 2.27 7.30 0.56
N ALA A 86 1.10 7.93 0.63
CA ALA A 86 0.25 8.01 1.81
C ALA A 86 -1.16 7.55 1.43
N LEU A 87 -1.64 6.51 2.11
CA LEU A 87 -2.95 5.91 1.90
C LEU A 87 -3.74 5.96 3.22
N LEU A 88 -4.93 6.53 3.19
CA LEU A 88 -5.86 6.52 4.31
C LEU A 88 -6.81 5.34 4.17
N VAL A 89 -6.84 4.48 5.19
CA VAL A 89 -7.82 3.41 5.29
C VAL A 89 -8.86 3.79 6.33
N LYS A 90 -10.11 3.93 5.90
CA LYS A 90 -11.23 4.25 6.80
C LYS A 90 -11.82 2.99 7.42
N GLY A 91 -12.18 3.08 8.70
CA GLY A 91 -12.76 1.96 9.44
C GLY A 91 -11.83 0.75 9.51
N ALA A 92 -10.51 0.97 9.49
CA ALA A 92 -9.50 -0.08 9.66
C ALA A 92 -9.59 -0.74 11.04
N GLY A 93 -9.99 0.03 12.05
CA GLY A 93 -10.19 -0.40 13.43
C GLY A 93 -11.67 -0.53 13.78
N LYS A 94 -12.03 -1.62 14.47
CA LYS A 94 -13.36 -1.81 15.05
C LYS A 94 -13.40 -1.20 16.45
N ASN A 95 -14.40 -0.37 16.72
CA ASN A 95 -14.68 0.05 18.08
C ASN A 95 -15.28 -1.11 18.87
N ASN A 96 -14.62 -1.50 19.95
CA ASN A 96 -15.11 -2.49 20.89
C ASN A 96 -14.90 -2.00 22.32
N SER A 97 -15.99 -1.65 23.00
CA SER A 97 -16.01 -1.39 24.44
C SER A 97 -14.96 -0.39 24.94
N GLY A 98 -14.78 0.73 24.22
CA GLY A 98 -13.81 1.78 24.58
C GLY A 98 -12.40 1.55 24.03
N TYR A 99 -12.21 0.60 23.12
CA TYR A 99 -10.96 0.37 22.41
C TYR A 99 -11.20 0.38 20.90
N TYR A 100 -10.18 0.78 20.14
CA TYR A 100 -10.10 0.43 18.73
C TYR A 100 -9.24 -0.82 18.57
N LEU A 101 -9.77 -1.81 17.84
CA LEU A 101 -9.12 -3.08 17.52
C LEU A 101 -8.82 -3.14 16.02
N PHE A 102 -7.55 -3.27 15.67
CA PHE A 102 -7.09 -3.42 14.30
C PHE A 102 -6.64 -4.85 14.11
N ASP A 103 -7.44 -5.61 13.35
CA ASP A 103 -7.14 -7.00 13.03
C ASP A 103 -6.00 -7.07 12.00
N SER A 104 -5.16 -8.09 12.13
CA SER A 104 -4.07 -8.37 11.19
C SER A 104 -4.64 -8.64 9.81
N SER A 105 -4.04 -8.00 8.81
CA SER A 105 -4.48 -8.07 7.43
C SER A 105 -3.31 -8.41 6.51
N PRO A 106 -3.42 -9.41 5.62
CA PRO A 106 -2.33 -9.77 4.71
C PRO A 106 -1.86 -8.58 3.89
N LEU A 107 -0.54 -8.43 3.77
CA LEU A 107 0.09 -7.53 2.83
C LEU A 107 0.33 -8.30 1.53
N GLY A 108 0.25 -7.61 0.39
CA GLY A 108 0.50 -8.24 -0.93
C GLY A 108 1.92 -8.79 -1.09
N GLU A 109 2.84 -8.42 -0.21
CA GLU A 109 4.25 -8.76 -0.24
C GLU A 109 4.87 -8.80 1.17
N ARG A 110 6.15 -9.19 1.25
CA ARG A 110 6.92 -9.12 2.50
C ARG A 110 7.52 -7.73 2.66
N VAL A 111 7.26 -7.10 3.79
CA VAL A 111 7.78 -5.76 4.14
C VAL A 111 8.89 -5.88 5.18
N ALA A 112 10.05 -5.32 4.88
CA ALA A 112 11.23 -5.43 5.73
C ALA A 112 11.04 -4.74 7.09
N LYS A 113 10.36 -3.60 7.11
CA LYS A 113 10.11 -2.82 8.34
C LYS A 113 8.69 -2.23 8.36
N PHE A 114 7.94 -2.52 9.41
CA PHE A 114 6.59 -2.01 9.61
C PHE A 114 6.49 -1.33 10.98
N THR A 115 6.17 -0.06 11.03
CA THR A 115 6.08 0.73 12.26
C THR A 115 4.64 1.12 12.54
N VAL A 116 4.12 0.82 13.72
CA VAL A 116 2.82 1.32 14.19
C VAL A 116 3.05 2.52 15.08
N VAL A 117 2.37 3.64 14.80
CA VAL A 117 2.36 4.85 15.63
C VAL A 117 0.99 4.98 16.30
N TYR A 118 0.99 4.89 17.62
CA TYR A 118 -0.19 5.01 18.46
C TYR A 118 -0.53 6.48 18.75
N PRO A 119 -1.79 6.79 19.10
CA PRO A 119 -2.14 8.13 19.56
C PRO A 119 -1.31 8.52 20.79
N GLY A 120 -0.70 9.70 20.74
CA GLY A 120 0.28 10.15 21.74
C GLY A 120 1.74 9.89 21.36
N GLY A 121 2.00 9.32 20.18
CA GLY A 121 3.35 9.28 19.58
C GLY A 121 4.20 8.08 19.97
N LEU A 122 3.70 7.18 20.84
CA LEU A 122 4.33 5.89 21.08
C LEU A 122 4.37 5.08 19.79
N SER A 123 5.48 4.41 19.52
CA SER A 123 5.62 3.60 18.31
C SER A 123 6.15 2.20 18.60
N ARG A 124 5.80 1.26 17.72
CA ARG A 124 6.28 -0.12 17.76
C ARG A 124 6.66 -0.59 16.37
N THR A 125 7.88 -1.07 16.22
CA THR A 125 8.42 -1.56 14.95
C THR A 125 8.42 -3.08 14.91
N PHE A 126 8.05 -3.62 13.77
CA PHE A 126 8.06 -5.03 13.41
C PHE A 126 8.93 -5.21 12.16
N HIS A 127 9.58 -6.36 12.04
CA HIS A 127 10.50 -6.64 10.95
C HIS A 127 10.04 -7.87 10.16
N ASN A 128 10.30 -7.87 8.85
CA ASN A 128 10.03 -8.98 7.94
C ASN A 128 8.59 -9.50 8.04
N VAL A 129 7.63 -8.59 8.00
CA VAL A 129 6.20 -8.91 8.13
C VAL A 129 5.58 -9.24 6.78
N THR A 130 4.56 -10.09 6.77
CA THR A 130 3.74 -10.41 5.59
C THR A 130 2.28 -10.01 5.79
N SER A 131 1.97 -9.41 6.94
CA SER A 131 0.65 -8.88 7.29
C SER A 131 0.82 -7.67 8.20
N THR A 132 -0.20 -6.81 8.26
CA THR A 132 -0.27 -5.76 9.28
C THR A 132 -0.35 -6.42 10.67
N PRO A 133 0.25 -5.85 11.71
CA PRO A 133 0.19 -6.42 13.06
C PRO A 133 -1.19 -6.23 13.67
N ASN A 134 -1.61 -7.18 14.51
CA ASN A 134 -2.75 -6.97 15.41
C ASN A 134 -2.37 -5.88 16.42
N VAL A 135 -3.15 -4.79 16.47
CA VAL A 135 -2.93 -3.71 17.44
C VAL A 135 -4.25 -3.23 18.01
N PHE A 136 -4.19 -2.72 19.23
CA PHE A 136 -5.34 -2.12 19.88
C PHE A 136 -4.90 -0.94 20.74
N TYR A 137 -5.81 0.01 20.96
CA TYR A 137 -5.58 1.10 21.89
C TYR A 137 -6.89 1.65 22.46
N ALA A 138 -6.82 2.21 23.65
CA ALA A 138 -7.98 2.77 24.35
C ALA A 138 -8.42 4.10 23.72
N ILE A 139 -9.73 4.28 23.57
CA ILE A 139 -10.35 5.55 23.22
C ILE A 139 -10.21 6.45 24.44
N LYS A 140 -9.46 7.53 24.30
CA LYS A 140 -9.37 8.58 25.33
C LYS A 140 -10.53 9.56 25.20
#